data_AF-A0A936WB06-F1
#
_entry.id   AF-A0A936WB06-F1
#
_cell.length_a   1.000
_cell.length_b   1.000
_cell.length_c   1.000
_cell.angle_alpha   90.00
_cell.angle_beta   90.00
_cell.angle_gamma   90.00
#
_symmetry.space_group_name_H-M   'P 1'
#
loop_
_entity.id
_entity.type
_entity.pdbx_description
1 polymer ?
#
loop_
_entity_poly.entity_id
_entity_poly.type
_entity_poly.pdbx_seq_one_letter_code
_entity_poly.pdbx_strand_id
1 'polypeptide(L)'
;MLNQRVIAFVKDHVGKRVGTGECWDLAAQALAKAGATWDGAYGFGKRVDPLKECVHPGDIIRFQGVLLRQTTETSTHEERMSEHTAVIMQVKGPGSYRLGHQNMGTSGRKVGFSDIDIQYIVKGKYTIYRPQP
;
A
#
# COMPACT_ATOMS: atom_id res chain seq x y z
N MET A 1 13.56 8.57 9.29
CA MET A 1 13.11 9.72 8.46
C MET A 1 12.59 9.31 7.07
N LEU A 2 13.08 8.23 6.44
CA LEU A 2 12.61 7.81 5.10
C LEU A 2 11.09 7.62 5.03
N ASN A 3 10.52 6.84 5.96
CA ASN A 3 9.08 6.64 6.06
C ASN A 3 8.28 7.95 6.16
N GLN A 4 8.76 8.93 6.93
CA GLN A 4 8.10 10.24 7.04
C GLN A 4 8.13 11.01 5.71
N ARG A 5 9.24 10.94 4.95
CA ARG A 5 9.33 11.55 3.62
C ARG A 5 8.42 10.86 2.61
N VAL A 6 8.31 9.53 2.67
CA VAL A 6 7.35 8.75 1.87
C VAL A 6 5.92 9.21 2.17
N ILE A 7 5.54 9.31 3.45
CA ILE A 7 4.21 9.78 3.86
C ILE A 7 3.95 11.21 3.37
N ALA A 8 4.93 12.12 3.54
CA ALA A 8 4.79 13.51 3.10
C ALA A 8 4.56 13.59 1.59
N PHE A 9 5.33 12.84 0.81
CA PHE A 9 5.15 12.77 -0.64
C PHE A 9 3.74 12.34 -1.03
N VAL A 10 3.21 11.27 -0.42
CA VAL A 10 1.86 10.80 -0.72
C VAL A 10 0.81 11.85 -0.38
N LYS A 11 0.94 12.53 0.78
CA LYS A 11 0.01 13.60 1.19
C LYS A 11 0.00 14.78 0.23
N ASP A 12 1.16 15.20 -0.29
CA ASP A 12 1.27 16.33 -1.22
C ASP A 12 0.67 16.04 -2.61
N HIS A 13 0.46 14.76 -2.92
CA HIS A 13 -0.03 14.28 -4.22
C HIS A 13 -1.48 13.79 -4.20
N VAL A 14 -2.18 13.90 -3.07
CA VAL A 14 -3.61 13.53 -2.97
C VAL A 14 -4.42 14.23 -4.06
N GLY A 15 -5.27 13.46 -4.75
CA GLY A 15 -6.10 13.95 -5.85
C GLY A 15 -5.35 14.21 -7.16
N LYS A 16 -4.03 14.05 -7.19
CA LYS A 16 -3.19 14.20 -8.39
C LYS A 16 -2.82 12.82 -8.94
N ARG A 17 -2.48 12.76 -10.23
CA ARG A 17 -1.91 11.57 -10.87
C ARG A 17 -0.40 11.63 -10.72
N VAL A 18 0.21 10.56 -10.21
CA VAL A 18 1.67 10.43 -10.11
C VAL A 18 2.17 9.51 -11.23
N GLY A 19 3.15 9.96 -12.00
CA GLY A 19 3.70 9.19 -13.13
C GLY A 19 2.66 8.81 -14.17
N THR A 20 2.66 7.55 -14.58
CA THR A 20 1.67 7.02 -15.53
C THR A 20 0.31 6.78 -14.87
N GLY A 21 0.17 6.90 -13.56
CA GLY A 21 -1.09 6.68 -12.86
C GLY A 21 -1.28 5.23 -12.40
N GLU A 22 -0.25 4.39 -12.51
CA GLU A 22 -0.26 3.00 -12.03
C GLU A 22 0.00 2.93 -10.52
N CYS A 23 -0.49 1.90 -9.84
CA CYS A 23 -0.38 1.80 -8.37
C CYS A 23 1.08 1.81 -7.89
N TRP A 24 2.00 1.21 -8.65
CA TRP A 24 3.42 1.17 -8.33
C TRP A 24 4.15 2.51 -8.54
N ASP A 25 3.68 3.38 -9.46
CA ASP A 25 4.30 4.69 -9.74
C ASP A 25 4.39 5.53 -8.46
N LEU A 26 3.33 5.50 -7.64
CA LEU A 26 3.27 6.27 -6.40
C LEU A 26 4.34 5.79 -5.42
N ALA A 27 4.46 4.47 -5.20
CA ALA A 27 5.43 3.90 -4.28
C ALA A 27 6.87 4.16 -4.77
N ALA A 28 7.13 3.92 -6.06
CA ALA A 28 8.44 4.15 -6.69
C ALA A 28 8.90 5.60 -6.54
N GLN A 29 8.05 6.57 -6.88
CA GLN A 29 8.39 7.99 -6.79
C GLN A 29 8.50 8.47 -5.33
N ALA A 30 7.67 7.95 -4.42
CA ALA A 30 7.77 8.26 -3.00
C ALA A 30 9.11 7.79 -2.41
N LEU A 31 9.56 6.57 -2.77
CA LEU A 31 10.86 6.05 -2.35
C LEU A 31 12.01 6.85 -2.96
N ALA A 32 11.98 7.12 -4.27
CA ALA A 32 13.00 7.92 -4.94
C ALA A 32 13.12 9.32 -4.32
N LYS A 33 11.99 9.99 -4.05
CA LYS A 33 11.97 11.31 -3.41
C LYS A 33 12.43 11.27 -1.95
N ALA A 34 12.17 10.18 -1.25
CA ALA A 34 12.68 9.96 0.10
C ALA A 34 14.19 9.68 0.12
N GLY A 35 14.80 9.36 -1.03
CA GLY A 35 16.18 8.89 -1.12
C GLY A 35 16.33 7.47 -0.59
N ALA A 36 15.34 6.62 -0.85
CA ALA A 36 15.36 5.21 -0.48
C ALA A 36 15.79 4.32 -1.66
N THR A 37 16.52 3.25 -1.36
CA THR A 37 16.88 2.21 -2.32
C THR A 37 15.76 1.19 -2.49
N TRP A 38 15.60 0.71 -3.72
CA TRP A 38 14.67 -0.34 -4.11
C TRP A 38 15.14 -1.00 -5.40
N ASP A 39 14.65 -2.18 -5.72
CA ASP A 39 15.15 -2.99 -6.84
C ASP A 39 14.64 -2.54 -8.23
N GLY A 40 13.78 -1.51 -8.28
CA GLY A 40 13.14 -1.04 -9.50
C GLY A 40 12.09 -2.01 -10.09
N ALA A 41 11.77 -3.09 -9.37
CA ALA A 41 10.90 -4.17 -9.81
C ALA A 41 9.86 -4.51 -8.73
N TYR A 42 10.06 -5.60 -7.98
CA TYR A 42 9.06 -6.15 -7.05
C TYR A 42 9.42 -5.97 -5.56
N GLY A 43 10.60 -5.42 -5.27
CA GLY A 43 11.17 -5.22 -3.95
C GLY A 43 11.33 -3.75 -3.61
N PHE A 44 10.50 -3.27 -2.68
CA PHE A 44 10.44 -1.87 -2.26
C PHE A 44 11.28 -1.56 -1.01
N GLY A 45 12.37 -2.31 -0.80
CA GLY A 45 13.25 -2.21 0.38
C GLY A 45 13.33 -3.50 1.19
N LYS A 46 13.55 -3.40 2.51
CA LYS A 46 13.68 -4.57 3.41
C LYS A 46 12.30 -5.22 3.64
N ARG A 47 12.17 -6.53 3.46
CA ARG A 47 10.94 -7.25 3.84
C ARG A 47 10.66 -7.13 5.34
N VAL A 48 9.40 -6.88 5.68
CA VAL A 48 8.86 -6.78 7.05
C VAL A 48 7.94 -7.97 7.28
N ASP A 49 8.21 -8.74 8.32
CA ASP A 49 7.33 -9.82 8.78
C ASP A 49 6.41 -9.27 9.89
N PRO A 50 5.12 -9.00 9.61
CA PRO A 50 4.21 -8.38 10.58
C PRO A 50 3.91 -9.26 11.80
N LEU A 51 4.28 -10.55 11.77
CA LEU A 51 4.17 -11.45 12.92
C LEU A 51 5.38 -11.36 13.86
N LYS A 52 6.50 -10.80 13.38
CA LYS A 52 7.78 -10.74 14.12
C LYS A 52 8.25 -9.32 14.41
N GLU A 53 7.89 -8.36 13.58
CA GLU A 53 8.25 -6.96 13.75
C GLU A 53 7.04 -6.03 13.52
N CYS A 54 7.06 -4.87 14.19
CA CYS A 54 6.01 -3.88 14.04
C CYS A 54 6.03 -3.28 12.64
N VAL A 55 4.85 -3.13 12.04
CA VAL A 55 4.64 -2.35 10.81
C VAL A 55 4.58 -0.87 11.16
N HIS A 56 5.10 -0.02 10.28
CA HIS A 56 5.15 1.42 10.49
C HIS A 56 4.48 2.19 9.35
N PRO A 57 3.88 3.36 9.63
CA PRO A 57 3.53 4.31 8.59
C PRO A 57 4.74 4.58 7.69
N GLY A 58 4.54 4.68 6.39
CA GLY A 58 5.56 4.83 5.35
C GLY A 58 6.13 3.51 4.82
N ASP A 59 5.81 2.37 5.43
CA ASP A 59 6.10 1.06 4.83
C ASP A 59 5.23 0.87 3.57
N ILE A 60 5.72 0.06 2.62
CA ILE A 60 5.06 -0.24 1.36
C ILE A 60 4.42 -1.62 1.46
N ILE A 61 3.15 -1.74 1.08
CA ILE A 61 2.46 -3.03 1.01
C ILE A 61 2.17 -3.37 -0.46
N ARG A 62 2.51 -4.60 -0.83
CA ARG A 62 2.21 -5.17 -2.15
C ARG A 62 1.28 -6.36 -1.99
N PHE A 63 0.23 -6.40 -2.80
CA PHE A 63 -0.75 -7.46 -2.89
C PHE A 63 -0.57 -8.23 -4.19
N GLN A 64 -0.67 -9.56 -4.11
CA GLN A 64 -0.52 -10.46 -5.23
C GLN A 64 -1.65 -11.51 -5.23
N GLY A 65 -2.53 -11.43 -6.23
CA GLY A 65 -3.67 -12.32 -6.40
C GLY A 65 -4.63 -12.31 -5.21
N VAL A 66 -4.81 -11.15 -4.57
CA VAL A 66 -5.58 -11.02 -3.33
C VAL A 66 -7.07 -10.96 -3.62
N LEU A 67 -7.84 -11.72 -2.84
CA LEU A 67 -9.30 -11.60 -2.74
C LEU A 67 -9.63 -11.19 -1.31
N LEU A 68 -10.19 -9.98 -1.17
CA LEU A 68 -10.81 -9.53 0.06
C LEU A 68 -12.28 -9.93 0.02
N ARG A 69 -12.77 -10.53 1.10
CA ARG A 69 -14.18 -10.88 1.25
C ARG A 69 -14.67 -10.40 2.62
N GLN A 70 -15.63 -9.48 2.58
CA GLN A 70 -16.34 -9.00 3.76
C GLN A 70 -17.78 -9.44 3.67
N THR A 71 -18.22 -10.25 4.63
CA THR A 71 -19.61 -10.70 4.74
C THR A 71 -20.26 -10.01 5.92
N THR A 72 -21.34 -9.29 5.65
CA THR A 72 -22.28 -8.79 6.65
C THR A 72 -23.50 -9.71 6.69
N GLU A 73 -24.41 -9.49 7.64
CA GLU A 73 -25.67 -10.26 7.72
C GLU A 73 -26.52 -10.19 6.44
N THR A 74 -26.34 -9.13 5.64
CA THR A 74 -27.20 -8.81 4.49
C THR A 74 -26.47 -8.78 3.14
N SER A 75 -25.15 -8.87 3.12
CA SER A 75 -24.36 -8.75 1.87
C SER A 75 -22.99 -9.39 1.99
N THR A 76 -22.46 -9.86 0.86
CA THR A 76 -21.04 -10.18 0.73
C THR A 76 -20.42 -9.25 -0.30
N HIS A 77 -19.43 -8.48 0.14
CA HIS A 77 -18.61 -7.63 -0.72
C HIS A 77 -17.28 -8.33 -1.00
N GLU A 78 -16.94 -8.43 -2.28
CA GLU A 78 -15.69 -9.01 -2.74
C GLU A 78 -14.87 -7.99 -3.52
N GLU A 79 -13.58 -7.87 -3.19
CA GLU A 79 -12.63 -7.06 -3.94
C GLU A 79 -11.44 -7.91 -4.39
N ARG A 80 -11.12 -7.85 -5.68
CA ARG A 80 -10.03 -8.62 -6.29
C ARG A 80 -8.89 -7.68 -6.69
N MET A 81 -7.70 -7.99 -6.21
CA MET A 81 -6.46 -7.29 -6.53
C MET A 81 -5.48 -8.28 -7.17
N SER A 82 -5.38 -8.26 -8.50
CA SER A 82 -4.45 -9.14 -9.23
C SER A 82 -2.99 -8.82 -8.87
N GLU A 83 -2.58 -7.56 -9.01
CA GLU A 83 -1.30 -7.02 -8.57
C GLU A 83 -1.53 -5.57 -8.14
N HIS A 84 -1.24 -5.24 -6.88
CA HIS A 84 -1.52 -3.91 -6.37
C HIS A 84 -0.50 -3.45 -5.34
N THR A 85 -0.07 -2.19 -5.41
CA THR A 85 0.92 -1.61 -4.48
C THR A 85 0.36 -0.37 -3.82
N ALA A 86 0.60 -0.22 -2.53
CA ALA A 86 0.16 0.92 -1.73
C ALA A 86 1.18 1.30 -0.65
N VAL A 87 1.09 2.53 -0.17
CA VAL A 87 1.84 3.03 0.99
C VAL A 87 0.97 2.91 2.23
N ILE A 88 1.50 2.38 3.33
CA ILE A 88 0.82 2.36 4.62
C ILE A 88 0.91 3.77 5.21
N MET A 89 -0.21 4.51 5.24
CA MET A 89 -0.27 5.87 5.74
C MET A 89 -0.51 5.92 7.26
N GLN A 90 -1.19 4.90 7.79
CA GLN A 90 -1.48 4.76 9.22
C GLN A 90 -1.65 3.29 9.58
N VAL A 91 -1.14 2.89 10.75
CA VAL A 91 -1.45 1.59 11.38
C VAL A 91 -2.57 1.83 12.38
N LYS A 92 -3.75 1.25 12.13
CA LYS A 92 -4.93 1.41 13.00
C LYS A 92 -5.01 0.33 14.08
N GLY A 93 -4.41 -0.82 13.81
CA GLY A 93 -4.31 -1.96 14.70
C GLY A 93 -3.56 -3.11 14.02
N PRO A 94 -3.39 -4.25 14.68
CA PRO A 94 -2.76 -5.42 14.08
C PRO A 94 -3.50 -5.82 12.79
N GLY A 95 -2.82 -5.71 11.64
CA GLY A 95 -3.40 -6.05 10.34
C GLY A 95 -4.39 -5.04 9.73
N SER A 96 -4.68 -3.94 10.42
CA SER A 96 -5.58 -2.89 9.94
C SER A 96 -4.80 -1.62 9.60
N TYR A 97 -4.90 -1.18 8.34
CA TYR A 97 -4.08 -0.09 7.80
C TYR A 97 -4.91 0.90 7.01
N ARG A 98 -4.53 2.19 7.08
CA ARG A 98 -4.93 3.18 6.08
C ARG A 98 -3.88 3.20 4.98
N LEU A 99 -4.30 3.02 3.74
CA LEU A 99 -3.44 2.96 2.57
C LEU A 99 -3.52 4.25 1.76
N GLY A 100 -2.42 4.64 1.14
CA GLY A 100 -2.32 5.69 0.13
C GLY A 100 -1.84 5.10 -1.19
N HIS A 101 -2.65 5.21 -2.24
CA HIS A 101 -2.42 4.56 -3.52
C HIS A 101 -3.23 5.19 -4.65
N GLN A 102 -2.96 4.76 -5.87
CA GLN A 102 -3.69 5.14 -7.08
C GLN A 102 -3.99 3.90 -7.91
N ASN A 103 -4.70 4.08 -9.02
CA ASN A 103 -5.25 3.01 -9.84
C ASN A 103 -6.24 2.12 -9.06
N MET A 104 -7.22 2.78 -8.46
CA MET A 104 -8.27 2.16 -7.66
C MET A 104 -9.61 2.32 -8.36
N GLY A 105 -10.57 1.42 -8.13
CA GLY A 105 -11.92 1.59 -8.68
C GLY A 105 -12.58 2.91 -8.27
N THR A 106 -12.31 3.40 -7.04
CA THR A 106 -12.95 4.59 -6.47
C THR A 106 -12.27 5.92 -6.82
N SER A 107 -10.94 5.96 -6.97
CA SER A 107 -10.18 7.19 -7.27
C SER A 107 -9.59 7.22 -8.69
N GLY A 108 -9.75 6.14 -9.47
CA GLY A 108 -9.12 5.98 -10.77
C GLY A 108 -7.60 6.08 -10.67
N ARG A 109 -6.98 6.80 -11.62
CA ARG A 109 -5.52 6.99 -11.71
C ARG A 109 -4.97 8.13 -10.83
N LYS A 110 -5.75 8.58 -9.84
CA LYS A 110 -5.34 9.64 -8.90
C LYS A 110 -5.05 9.04 -7.53
N VAL A 111 -4.12 9.67 -6.81
CA VAL A 111 -3.79 9.30 -5.43
C VAL A 111 -5.02 9.52 -4.55
N GLY A 112 -5.43 8.45 -3.88
CA GLY A 112 -6.50 8.43 -2.90
C GLY A 112 -6.10 7.60 -1.69
N PHE A 113 -7.06 7.46 -0.76
CA PHE A 113 -6.90 6.65 0.42
C PHE A 113 -8.02 5.62 0.51
N SER A 114 -7.69 4.43 1.00
CA SER A 114 -8.67 3.47 1.49
C SER A 114 -8.17 2.86 2.79
N ASP A 115 -9.08 2.22 3.51
CA ASP A 115 -8.71 1.40 4.65
C ASP A 115 -8.74 -0.07 4.23
N ILE A 116 -7.83 -0.86 4.77
CA ILE A 116 -7.80 -2.30 4.60
C ILE A 116 -7.71 -2.97 5.96
N ASP A 117 -8.37 -4.12 6.06
CA ASP A 117 -8.11 -5.06 7.12
C ASP A 117 -7.74 -6.41 6.50
N ILE A 118 -6.50 -6.84 6.74
CA ILE A 118 -5.96 -8.04 6.12
C ILE A 118 -6.65 -9.32 6.61
N GLN A 119 -7.41 -9.27 7.71
CA GLN A 119 -8.18 -10.42 8.19
C GLN A 119 -9.22 -10.89 7.18
N TYR A 120 -9.66 -9.99 6.28
CA TYR A 120 -10.62 -10.29 5.23
C TYR A 120 -9.97 -10.85 3.96
N ILE A 121 -8.64 -11.02 3.93
CA ILE A 121 -7.95 -11.67 2.81
C ILE A 121 -8.20 -13.17 2.90
N VAL A 122 -9.02 -13.69 1.98
CA VAL A 122 -9.36 -15.12 1.91
C VAL A 122 -8.54 -15.88 0.86
N LYS A 123 -7.86 -15.17 -0.04
CA LYS A 123 -6.96 -15.74 -1.05
C LYS A 123 -5.84 -14.75 -1.39
N GLY A 124 -4.70 -15.27 -1.83
CA GLY A 124 -3.55 -14.49 -2.29
C GLY A 124 -2.53 -14.26 -1.19
N LYS A 125 -1.60 -13.35 -1.45
CA LYS A 125 -0.57 -12.98 -0.48
C LYS A 125 -0.30 -11.48 -0.51
N TYR A 126 0.14 -10.95 0.61
CA TYR A 126 0.69 -9.61 0.69
C TYR A 126 2.14 -9.68 1.18
N THR A 127 2.92 -8.66 0.86
CA THR A 127 4.28 -8.48 1.38
C THR A 127 4.47 -7.02 1.76
N ILE A 128 5.03 -6.80 2.94
CA ILE A 128 5.36 -5.46 3.44
C ILE A 128 6.86 -5.23 3.29
N TYR A 129 7.21 -4.03 2.85
CA TYR A 129 8.57 -3.57 2.67
C TYR A 129 8.80 -2.27 3.44
N ARG A 130 9.97 -2.16 4.06
CA ARG A 130 10.43 -0.97 4.76
C ARG A 130 11.45 -0.24 3.89
N PRO A 131 11.26 1.07 3.62
CA PRO A 131 12.25 1.88 2.92
C PRO A 131 13.63 1.76 3.58
N GLN A 132 14.68 1.61 2.79
CA GLN A 132 16.09 1.59 3.23
C GLN A 132 16.89 2.68 2.53
N PRO A 133 17.98 3.22 3.12
CA PRO A 133 18.86 4.17 2.47
C PRO A 133 19.55 3.61 1.22
#